data_AF-A0A7J8NW80-F1
#
_entry.id   AF-A0A7J8NW80-F1
#
_cell.length_a   1.000
_cell.length_b   1.000
_cell.length_c   1.000
_cell.angle_alpha   90.00
_cell.angle_beta   90.00
_cell.angle_gamma   90.00
#
_symmetry.space_group_name_H-M   'P 1'
#
loop_
_entity.id
_entity.type
_entity.pdbx_description
1 polymer ?
#
loop_
_entity_poly.entity_id
_entity_poly.type
_entity_poly.pdbx_seq_one_letter_code
_entity_poly.pdbx_strand_id
1 'polypeptide(L)'
;EYCLNKTRNGKVDRRNAIEVIIVGAGVAGSALAYTLGKEGQRVRVIERDLNQPDRIVGELLQLGGYLKLLELDCVHEIDAQRVFSYVLYKNGKNTRLSYTLKHFQFDVAGMSFHNGRFMQRMRHKAASLPK
;
A
#
# COMPACT_ATOMS: atom_id res chain seq x y z
N GLU A 1 19.84 -20.20 -7.69
CA GLU A 1 21.15 -19.52 -7.72
C GLU A 1 21.25 -18.68 -8.98
N TYR A 2 21.60 -17.40 -8.88
CA TYR A 2 22.40 -16.77 -9.92
C TYR A 2 23.40 -15.84 -9.27
N CYS A 3 24.66 -16.13 -9.58
CA CYS A 3 25.86 -15.65 -8.93
C CYS A 3 26.04 -14.14 -9.04
N LEU A 4 26.64 -13.56 -8.00
CA LEU A 4 27.38 -12.30 -8.04
C LEU A 4 28.42 -12.39 -9.15
N ASN A 5 28.12 -11.85 -10.33
CA ASN A 5 29.14 -11.64 -11.35
C ASN A 5 29.98 -10.43 -10.94
N LYS A 6 31.19 -10.75 -10.48
CA LYS A 6 32.30 -9.82 -10.29
C LYS A 6 32.59 -9.19 -11.66
N THR A 7 32.20 -7.93 -11.86
CA THR A 7 32.57 -7.19 -13.07
C THR A 7 33.41 -5.97 -12.70
N ARG A 8 34.64 -6.03 -13.21
CA ARG A 8 35.61 -4.97 -13.56
C ARG A 8 35.05 -3.54 -13.55
N ASN A 9 35.94 -2.57 -13.30
CA ASN A 9 35.81 -1.12 -13.54
C ASN A 9 35.13 -0.76 -14.89
N GLY A 10 33.83 -1.02 -15.00
CA GLY A 10 32.95 -0.51 -16.03
C GLY A 10 32.33 0.74 -15.46
N LYS A 11 32.43 1.85 -16.19
CA LYS A 11 31.66 3.05 -15.87
C LYS A 11 30.19 2.65 -15.80
N VAL A 12 29.63 2.57 -14.59
CA VAL A 12 28.18 2.48 -14.40
C VAL A 12 27.63 3.77 -14.99
N ASP A 13 26.86 3.66 -16.06
CA ASP A 13 26.10 4.78 -16.58
C ASP A 13 25.13 5.23 -15.48
N ARG A 14 25.51 6.29 -14.76
CA ARG A 14 24.73 6.81 -13.63
C ARG A 14 23.33 7.26 -14.05
N ARG A 15 23.09 7.49 -15.36
CA ARG A 15 21.77 7.86 -15.88
C ARG A 15 20.77 6.70 -15.84
N ASN A 16 21.26 5.45 -15.82
CA ASN A 16 20.44 4.23 -15.82
C ASN A 16 20.59 3.41 -14.53
N ALA A 17 21.34 3.91 -13.54
CA ALA A 17 21.56 3.20 -12.29
C ALA A 17 20.32 3.26 -11.39
N ILE A 18 19.76 2.10 -11.04
CA ILE A 18 18.73 1.98 -10.01
C ILE A 18 19.31 2.49 -8.69
N GLU A 19 18.59 3.38 -8.01
CA GLU A 19 19.01 3.97 -6.75
C GLU A 19 18.49 3.16 -5.56
N VAL A 20 17.29 2.60 -5.68
CA VAL A 20 16.63 1.85 -4.61
C VAL A 20 16.07 0.55 -5.15
N ILE A 21 16.39 -0.57 -4.47
CA ILE A 21 15.75 -1.86 -4.71
C ILE A 21 14.87 -2.19 -3.52
N ILE A 22 13.58 -2.44 -3.79
CA ILE A 22 12.58 -2.85 -2.80
C ILE A 22 12.26 -4.33 -3.04
N VAL A 23 12.44 -5.14 -2.01
CA VAL A 23 12.07 -6.57 -2.04
C VAL A 23 10.71 -6.74 -1.38
N GLY A 24 9.72 -7.14 -2.17
CA GLY A 24 8.31 -7.28 -1.82
C GLY A 24 7.47 -6.10 -2.32
N ALA A 25 6.50 -6.37 -3.19
CA ALA A 25 5.45 -5.44 -3.61
C ALA A 25 4.17 -5.67 -2.79
N GLY A 26 4.32 -5.75 -1.47
CA GLY A 26 3.23 -5.72 -0.49
C GLY A 26 2.74 -4.30 -0.21
N VAL A 27 1.97 -4.09 0.87
CA VAL A 27 1.46 -2.76 1.24
C VAL A 27 2.61 -1.77 1.43
N ALA A 28 3.59 -2.12 2.27
CA ALA A 28 4.73 -1.25 2.56
C ALA A 28 5.60 -1.00 1.31
N GLY A 29 5.95 -2.06 0.57
CA GLY A 29 6.81 -1.93 -0.60
C GLY A 29 6.19 -1.16 -1.75
N SER A 30 4.88 -1.35 -2.01
CA SER A 30 4.18 -0.61 -3.07
C SER A 30 3.99 0.86 -2.67
N ALA A 31 3.65 1.14 -1.41
CA ALA A 31 3.55 2.50 -0.90
C ALA A 31 4.90 3.23 -0.99
N LEU A 32 5.98 2.59 -0.52
CA LEU A 32 7.32 3.15 -0.57
C LEU A 32 7.78 3.37 -2.01
N ALA A 33 7.56 2.41 -2.90
CA ALA A 33 7.90 2.54 -4.32
C ALA A 33 7.19 3.74 -4.96
N TYR A 34 5.90 3.93 -4.66
CA TYR A 34 5.14 5.06 -5.15
C TYR A 34 5.69 6.39 -4.63
N THR A 35 5.92 6.51 -3.32
CA THR A 35 6.46 7.75 -2.74
C THR A 35 7.82 8.12 -3.32
N LEU A 36 8.77 7.17 -3.33
CA LEU A 36 10.12 7.42 -3.84
C LEU A 36 10.13 7.70 -5.35
N GLY A 37 9.29 7.00 -6.13
CA GLY A 37 9.15 7.26 -7.56
C GLY A 37 8.56 8.64 -7.86
N LYS A 38 7.61 9.12 -7.05
CA LYS A 38 7.03 10.47 -7.14
C LYS A 38 8.07 11.55 -6.83
N GLU A 39 9.04 11.23 -5.97
CA GLU A 39 10.21 12.08 -5.66
C GLU A 39 11.33 12.00 -6.71
N GLY A 40 11.13 11.25 -7.80
CA GLY A 40 12.08 11.13 -8.92
C GLY A 40 13.19 10.11 -8.71
N GLN A 41 13.11 9.28 -7.66
CA GLN A 41 14.08 8.21 -7.46
C GLN A 41 13.84 7.05 -8.42
N ARG A 42 14.93 6.46 -8.94
CA ARG A 42 14.86 5.26 -9.79
C ARG A 42 14.71 4.02 -8.92
N VAL A 43 13.47 3.59 -8.72
CA VAL A 43 13.13 2.45 -7.84
C VAL A 43 12.88 1.18 -8.65
N ARG A 44 13.46 0.06 -8.21
CA ARG A 44 13.14 -1.29 -8.71
C ARG A 44 12.47 -2.10 -7.61
N VAL A 45 11.28 -2.60 -7.88
CA VAL A 45 10.58 -3.52 -6.97
C VAL A 45 10.72 -4.96 -7.50
N ILE A 46 10.98 -5.89 -6.60
CA ILE A 46 11.02 -7.33 -6.89
C ILE A 46 9.97 -7.98 -6.00
N GLU A 47 9.00 -8.66 -6.59
CA GLU A 47 7.97 -9.41 -5.88
C GLU A 47 7.99 -10.85 -6.36
N ARG A 48 7.73 -11.77 -5.43
CA ARG A 48 7.69 -13.20 -5.72
C ARG A 48 6.53 -13.55 -6.64
N ASP A 49 5.35 -12.96 -6.39
CA ASP A 49 4.14 -13.16 -7.19
C ASP A 49 3.33 -11.86 -7.36
N LEU A 50 3.16 -11.44 -8.62
CA LEU A 50 2.42 -10.24 -9.01
C LEU A 50 0.93 -10.50 -9.26
N ASN A 51 0.49 -11.76 -9.21
CA ASN A 51 -0.94 -12.08 -9.24
C ASN A 51 -1.67 -11.47 -8.04
N GLN A 52 -2.98 -11.33 -8.17
CA GLN A 52 -3.83 -10.86 -7.08
C GLN A 52 -3.69 -11.80 -5.88
N PRO A 53 -3.24 -11.32 -4.70
CA PRO A 53 -3.14 -12.18 -3.53
C PRO A 53 -4.52 -12.65 -3.06
N ASP A 54 -4.65 -13.94 -2.79
CA ASP A 54 -5.81 -14.52 -2.12
C ASP A 54 -5.45 -14.81 -0.65
N ARG A 55 -5.86 -13.90 0.25
CA ARG A 55 -5.58 -13.99 1.69
C ARG A 55 -6.56 -13.14 2.50
N ILE A 56 -6.85 -13.59 3.71
CA ILE A 56 -7.77 -12.95 4.66
C ILE A 56 -7.15 -11.78 5.47
N VAL A 57 -5.83 -11.60 5.39
CA VAL A 57 -5.12 -10.59 6.18
C VAL A 57 -5.13 -9.23 5.50
N GLY A 58 -5.28 -8.17 6.29
CA GLY A 58 -5.17 -6.78 5.82
C GLY A 58 -6.44 -6.23 5.15
N GLU A 59 -7.62 -6.74 5.50
CA GLU A 59 -8.90 -6.35 4.90
C GLU A 59 -9.62 -5.19 5.61
N LEU A 60 -8.97 -4.58 6.61
CA LEU A 60 -9.48 -3.42 7.32
C LEU A 60 -8.39 -2.36 7.48
N LEU A 61 -8.59 -1.23 6.82
CA LEU A 61 -7.78 -0.03 6.94
C LEU A 61 -8.38 0.89 8.00
N GLN A 62 -7.64 1.09 9.09
CA GLN A 62 -8.02 2.04 10.15
C GLN A 62 -8.10 3.47 9.60
N LEU A 63 -8.88 4.32 10.25
CA LEU A 63 -9.06 5.73 9.88
C LEU A 63 -7.72 6.46 9.62
N GLY A 64 -6.75 6.30 10.53
CA GLY A 64 -5.44 6.93 10.40
C GLY A 64 -4.64 6.42 9.19
N GLY A 65 -4.77 5.14 8.86
CA GLY A 65 -4.16 4.56 7.66
C GLY A 65 -4.82 5.07 6.38
N TYR A 66 -6.16 5.16 6.36
CA TYR A 66 -6.89 5.74 5.25
C TYR A 66 -6.45 7.18 4.96
N LEU A 67 -6.38 8.02 6.01
CA LEU A 67 -5.89 9.39 5.90
C LEU A 67 -4.48 9.51 5.31
N LYS A 68 -3.58 8.57 5.65
CA LYS A 68 -2.22 8.54 5.09
C LYS A 68 -2.16 8.02 3.65
N LEU A 69 -3.15 7.24 3.23
CA LEU A 69 -3.20 6.63 1.90
C LEU A 69 -4.12 7.39 0.93
N LEU A 70 -4.72 8.51 1.34
CA LEU A 70 -5.54 9.37 0.47
C LEU A 70 -4.78 9.78 -0.80
N GLU A 71 -3.47 10.07 -0.70
CA GLU A 71 -2.65 10.44 -1.87
C GLU A 71 -2.44 9.31 -2.88
N LEU A 72 -2.48 8.05 -2.42
CA LEU A 72 -2.32 6.87 -3.28
C LEU A 72 -3.63 6.49 -3.98
N ASP A 73 -4.77 6.88 -3.42
CA ASP A 73 -6.11 6.60 -3.94
C ASP A 73 -6.29 5.15 -4.44
N CYS A 74 -6.21 4.21 -3.50
CA CYS A 74 -6.24 2.77 -3.80
C CYS A 74 -7.46 2.04 -3.25
N VAL A 75 -8.39 2.74 -2.59
CA VAL A 75 -9.59 2.14 -1.99
C VAL A 75 -10.87 2.43 -2.76
N HIS A 76 -10.81 3.29 -3.78
CA HIS A 76 -11.91 3.50 -4.71
C HIS A 76 -11.96 2.38 -5.76
N GLU A 77 -13.16 2.10 -6.28
CA GLU A 77 -13.40 1.11 -7.35
C GLU A 77 -12.95 -0.33 -7.01
N ILE A 78 -12.87 -0.70 -5.73
CA ILE A 78 -12.60 -2.06 -5.26
C ILE A 78 -13.72 -2.63 -4.39
N ASP A 79 -14.88 -1.98 -4.40
CA ASP A 79 -16.04 -2.30 -3.54
C ASP A 79 -15.71 -2.21 -2.04
N ALA A 80 -14.92 -1.19 -1.68
CA ALA A 80 -14.55 -0.96 -0.29
C ALA A 80 -15.73 -0.41 0.52
N GLN A 81 -15.92 -0.96 1.71
CA GLN A 81 -16.98 -0.63 2.64
C GLN A 81 -16.48 0.34 3.70
N ARG A 82 -17.26 1.41 3.96
CA ARG A 82 -16.92 2.37 5.03
C ARG A 82 -17.16 1.74 6.41
N VAL A 83 -16.19 1.94 7.29
CA VAL A 83 -16.24 1.54 8.70
C VAL A 83 -16.22 2.79 9.55
N PHE A 84 -17.29 3.04 10.30
CA PHE A 84 -17.44 4.26 11.12
C PHE A 84 -17.17 4.03 12.61
N SER A 85 -17.28 2.79 13.05
CA SER A 85 -17.24 2.41 14.47
C SER A 85 -17.05 0.92 14.64
N TYR A 86 -16.65 0.52 15.83
CA TYR A 86 -16.73 -0.86 16.30
C TYR A 86 -17.86 -1.01 17.31
N VAL A 87 -18.39 -2.22 17.43
CA VAL A 87 -19.28 -2.59 18.54
C VAL A 87 -18.57 -3.67 19.35
N LEU A 88 -18.43 -3.44 20.64
CA LEU A 88 -17.86 -4.41 21.58
C LEU A 88 -19.00 -5.12 22.31
N TYR A 89 -18.98 -6.45 22.29
CA TYR A 89 -19.94 -7.29 23.02
C TYR A 89 -19.20 -8.05 24.13
N LYS A 90 -19.71 -7.96 25.37
CA LYS A 90 -19.14 -8.69 26.51
C LYS A 90 -20.22 -8.95 27.56
N ASN A 91 -20.39 -10.22 27.95
CA ASN A 91 -21.29 -10.64 29.03
C ASN A 91 -22.72 -10.11 28.88
N GLY A 92 -23.31 -10.22 27.68
CA GLY A 92 -24.65 -9.71 27.38
C GLY A 92 -24.77 -8.18 27.28
N LYS A 93 -23.69 -7.44 27.53
CA LYS A 93 -23.63 -5.98 27.35
C LYS A 93 -22.96 -5.65 26.03
N ASN A 94 -23.31 -4.50 25.46
CA ASN A 94 -22.64 -3.95 24.29
C ASN A 94 -22.31 -2.47 24.47
N THR A 95 -21.29 -2.00 23.77
CA THR A 95 -20.97 -0.57 23.64
C THR A 95 -20.44 -0.29 22.25
N ARG A 96 -20.75 0.90 21.72
CA ARG A 96 -20.28 1.37 20.42
C ARG A 96 -19.07 2.27 20.59
N LEU A 97 -17.97 1.91 19.94
CA LEU A 97 -16.76 2.72 19.84
C LEU A 97 -16.72 3.40 18.48
N SER A 98 -17.27 4.62 18.43
CA SER A 98 -17.22 5.44 17.23
C SER A 98 -15.84 6.06 17.02
N TYR A 99 -15.42 6.20 15.77
CA TYR A 99 -14.26 7.01 15.47
C TYR A 99 -14.50 8.48 15.85
N THR A 100 -13.51 9.10 16.48
CA THR A 100 -13.58 10.52 16.85
C THR A 100 -13.20 11.38 15.65
N LEU A 101 -14.20 11.97 14.99
CA LEU A 101 -14.01 12.78 13.77
C LEU A 101 -13.87 14.29 14.03
N LYS A 102 -13.61 14.73 15.27
CA LYS A 102 -13.68 16.15 15.67
C LYS A 102 -12.87 17.14 14.80
N HIS A 103 -11.86 16.66 14.08
CA HIS A 103 -10.99 17.46 13.21
C HIS A 103 -10.99 17.00 11.75
N PHE A 104 -11.87 16.07 11.37
CA PHE A 104 -11.89 15.46 10.04
C PHE A 104 -13.24 15.72 9.36
N GLN A 105 -13.23 15.78 8.03
CA GLN A 105 -14.46 15.93 7.25
C GLN A 105 -15.39 14.73 7.45
N PHE A 106 -16.69 14.94 7.24
CA PHE A 106 -17.74 13.94 7.50
C PHE A 106 -17.63 12.66 6.64
N ASP A 107 -16.87 12.71 5.56
CA ASP A 107 -16.63 11.60 4.62
C ASP A 107 -15.46 10.70 5.05
N VAL A 108 -14.74 11.05 6.11
CA VAL A 108 -13.57 10.31 6.60
C VAL A 108 -14.01 9.11 7.45
N ALA A 109 -13.72 7.91 6.96
CA ALA A 109 -14.04 6.63 7.61
C ALA A 109 -12.87 5.63 7.49
N GLY A 110 -12.87 4.59 8.32
CA GLY A 110 -12.07 3.40 8.04
C GLY A 110 -12.62 2.71 6.79
N MET A 111 -11.83 1.85 6.16
CA MET A 111 -12.24 1.17 4.93
C MET A 111 -11.99 -0.33 5.06
N SER A 112 -13.01 -1.15 4.83
CA SER A 112 -12.88 -2.59 4.66
C SER A 112 -12.92 -2.97 3.19
N PHE A 113 -12.16 -3.96 2.76
CA PHE A 113 -12.08 -4.36 1.36
C PHE A 113 -11.43 -5.73 1.21
N HIS A 114 -11.57 -6.35 0.04
CA HIS A 114 -10.75 -7.50 -0.33
C HIS A 114 -9.29 -7.07 -0.50
N ASN A 115 -8.40 -7.62 0.35
CA ASN A 115 -6.99 -7.24 0.35
C ASN A 115 -6.33 -7.45 -1.03
N GLY A 116 -6.72 -8.49 -1.77
CA GLY A 116 -6.19 -8.76 -3.11
C GLY A 116 -6.40 -7.58 -4.08
N ARG A 117 -7.63 -7.05 -4.13
CA ARG A 117 -7.99 -5.92 -5.00
C ARG A 117 -7.25 -4.65 -4.60
N PHE A 118 -7.18 -4.38 -3.29
CA PHE A 118 -6.42 -3.26 -2.74
C PHE A 118 -4.93 -3.33 -3.10
N MET A 119 -4.32 -4.51 -2.95
CA MET A 119 -2.93 -4.74 -3.32
C MET A 119 -2.67 -4.50 -4.81
N GLN A 120 -3.56 -4.95 -5.70
CA GLN A 120 -3.40 -4.69 -7.14
C GLN A 120 -3.52 -3.20 -7.47
N ARG A 121 -4.42 -2.45 -6.82
CA ARG A 121 -4.50 -0.99 -6.97
C ARG A 121 -3.20 -0.30 -6.56
N MET A 122 -2.64 -0.67 -5.40
CA MET A 122 -1.37 -0.12 -4.89
C MET A 122 -0.22 -0.38 -5.87
N ARG A 123 -0.13 -1.61 -6.40
CA ARG A 123 0.90 -2.01 -7.38
C ARG A 123 0.75 -1.25 -8.70
N HIS A 124 -0.49 -1.13 -9.21
CA HIS A 124 -0.76 -0.36 -10.43
C HIS A 124 -0.40 1.11 -10.26
N LYS A 125 -0.69 1.73 -9.11
CA LYS A 125 -0.31 3.12 -8.84
C LYS A 125 1.21 3.29 -8.79
N ALA A 126 1.93 2.42 -8.08
CA ALA A 126 3.39 2.45 -8.07
C ALA A 126 3.99 2.29 -9.47
N ALA A 127 3.42 1.40 -10.30
CA ALA A 127 3.88 1.16 -11.67
C ALA A 127 3.49 2.24 -12.69
N SER A 128 2.53 3.12 -12.36
CA SER A 128 2.09 4.22 -13.24
C SER A 128 3.05 5.42 -13.26
N LEU A 129 4.02 5.45 -12.36
CA LEU A 129 5.00 6.53 -12.28
C LEU A 129 6.03 6.43 -13.42
N PRO A 130 6.60 7.57 -13.86
CA PRO A 130 7.67 7.59 -14.85
C PRO A 130 8.89 6.77 -14.40
N LYS A 131 9.61 6.20 -15.37
CA LYS A 131 10.84 5.42 -15.14
C LYS A 131 12.09 6.29 -15.23
#